data_AF-A0A453HZA7-F1
#
_entry.id   AF-A0A453HZA7-F1
#
_cell.length_a   1.000
_cell.length_b   1.000
_cell.length_c   1.000
_cell.angle_alpha   90.00
_cell.angle_beta   90.00
_cell.angle_gamma   90.00
#
_symmetry.space_group_name_H-M   'P 1'
#
loop_
_entity.id
_entity.type
_entity.pdbx_description
1 polymer ?
#
loop_
_entity_poly.entity_id
_entity_poly.type
_entity_poly.pdbx_seq_one_letter_code
_entity_poly.pdbx_strand_id
1 'polypeptide(L)'
;QFYTAEATIKSIDTSDEWYYIGCGKCNKKLQKEGNHFYCPKCEKEPEKTCPRYKLKLEICDHTATTTCTMFKTEAKKLIKQSARFLIDRDDCDIHEQAEKFQKI
;
A
#
# COMPACT_ATOMS: atom_id res chain seq x y z
N GLN A 1 4.35 9.04 -24.66
CA GLN A 1 4.38 7.73 -25.33
C GLN A 1 4.17 6.65 -24.26
N PHE A 2 3.42 5.59 -24.56
CA PHE A 2 3.21 4.46 -23.68
C PHE A 2 3.67 3.18 -24.39
N TYR A 3 4.06 2.17 -23.60
CA TYR A 3 4.52 0.88 -24.10
C TYR A 3 3.72 -0.24 -23.43
N THR A 4 3.62 -1.38 -24.10
CA THR A 4 2.96 -2.59 -23.59
C THR A 4 3.92 -3.76 -23.75
N ALA A 5 4.03 -4.58 -22.71
CA ALA A 5 4.81 -5.80 -22.71
C ALA A 5 4.03 -6.90 -21.98
N GLU A 6 4.20 -8.14 -22.41
CA GLU A 6 3.74 -9.30 -21.68
C GLU A 6 4.86 -9.78 -20.76
N ALA A 7 4.58 -9.86 -19.46
CA ALA A 7 5.55 -10.23 -18.45
C ALA A 7 4.88 -11.03 -17.33
N THR A 8 5.66 -11.87 -16.66
CA THR A 8 5.24 -12.63 -15.47
C THR A 8 5.68 -11.88 -14.21
N ILE A 9 4.81 -11.83 -13.20
CA ILE A 9 5.18 -11.34 -11.87
C ILE A 9 6.00 -12.42 -11.17
N LYS A 10 7.28 -12.14 -10.88
CA LYS A 10 8.16 -13.04 -10.13
C LYS A 10 7.94 -12.94 -8.63
N SER A 11 7.85 -11.71 -8.13
CA SER A 11 7.70 -11.44 -6.70
C SER A 11 7.01 -10.10 -6.45
N ILE A 12 6.42 -9.98 -5.27
CA ILE A 12 5.89 -8.72 -4.73
C ILE A 12 6.80 -8.36 -3.56
N ASP A 13 7.45 -7.20 -3.65
CA ASP A 13 8.27 -6.68 -2.57
C ASP A 13 7.35 -6.07 -1.50
N THR A 14 7.24 -6.77 -0.37
CA THR A 14 6.48 -6.35 0.81
C THR A 14 7.40 -5.91 1.96
N SER A 15 8.71 -5.79 1.71
CA SER A 15 9.69 -5.52 2.76
C SER A 15 9.62 -4.08 3.31
N ASP A 16 9.15 -3.12 2.51
CA ASP A 16 8.90 -1.75 2.97
C ASP A 16 7.84 -1.01 2.13
N GLU A 17 7.03 -0.17 2.78
CA GLU A 17 6.02 0.74 2.22
C GLU A 17 5.13 0.21 1.06
N TRP A 18 4.54 -0.98 1.18
CA TRP A 18 3.61 -1.53 0.17
C TRP A 18 2.29 -0.73 0.02
N TYR A 19 2.05 0.24 0.90
CA TYR A 19 0.95 1.18 0.83
C TYR A 19 1.35 2.60 1.25
N TYR A 20 0.47 3.56 0.98
CA TYR A 20 0.53 4.89 1.57
C TYR A 20 -0.85 5.32 2.05
N ILE A 21 -0.87 6.20 3.07
CA ILE A 21 -2.09 6.85 3.55
C ILE A 21 -2.43 8.01 2.60
N GLY A 22 -3.59 7.92 1.94
CA GLY A 22 -4.05 8.92 0.98
C GLY A 22 -5.31 9.65 1.44
N CYS A 23 -5.51 10.87 0.93
CA CYS A 23 -6.73 11.62 1.16
C CYS A 23 -7.95 10.87 0.59
N GLY A 24 -9.03 10.78 1.36
CA GLY A 24 -10.30 10.18 0.92
C GLY A 24 -10.95 10.96 -0.23
N LYS A 25 -10.76 12.29 -0.28
CA LYS A 25 -11.35 13.18 -1.30
C LYS A 25 -10.55 13.21 -2.62
N CYS A 26 -9.24 13.51 -2.55
CA CYS A 26 -8.45 13.80 -3.75
C CYS A 26 -7.43 12.72 -4.12
N ASN A 27 -7.34 11.65 -3.32
CA ASN A 27 -6.42 10.52 -3.48
C ASN A 27 -4.91 10.85 -3.41
N LYS A 28 -4.51 12.08 -3.07
CA LYS A 28 -3.10 12.47 -2.88
C LYS A 28 -2.54 11.80 -1.61
N LYS A 29 -1.27 11.39 -1.63
CA LYS A 29 -0.54 10.94 -0.42
C LYS A 29 -0.58 12.05 0.63
N LEU A 30 -0.92 11.67 1.86
CA LEU A 30 -0.96 12.57 3.00
C LEU A 30 0.45 12.72 3.59
N GLN A 31 0.73 13.90 4.12
CA GLN A 31 1.91 14.16 4.95
C GLN A 31 1.51 13.92 6.40
N LYS A 32 2.36 13.21 7.15
CA LYS A 32 2.15 12.99 8.58
C LYS A 32 2.94 14.04 9.34
N GLU A 33 2.25 14.84 10.13
CA GLU A 33 2.81 15.93 10.94
C GLU A 33 2.45 15.65 12.41
N GLY A 34 3.37 14.98 13.11
CA GLY A 34 3.10 14.44 14.45
C GLY A 34 1.96 13.42 14.42
N ASN A 35 0.85 13.75 15.08
CA ASN A 35 -0.35 12.92 15.15
C ASN A 35 -1.43 13.29 14.12
N HIS A 36 -1.20 14.31 13.29
CA HIS A 36 -2.16 14.78 12.30
C HIS A 36 -1.74 14.40 10.88
N PHE A 37 -2.72 14.32 9.99
CA PHE A 37 -2.47 14.18 8.56
C PHE A 37 -2.79 15.49 7.84
N TYR A 38 -1.91 15.93 6.95
CA TYR A 38 -2.14 17.07 6.08
C TYR A 38 -2.26 16.63 4.63
N CYS A 39 -3.25 17.17 3.91
CA CYS A 39 -3.41 16.93 2.49
C CYS A 39 -2.86 18.11 1.68
N PRO A 40 -1.70 17.97 1.01
CA PRO A 40 -1.08 19.09 0.28
C PRO A 40 -1.86 19.51 -0.97
N LYS A 41 -2.83 18.72 -1.43
CA LYS A 41 -3.69 19.06 -2.57
C LYS A 41 -5.00 19.73 -2.15
N CYS A 42 -5.52 19.40 -0.97
CA CYS A 42 -6.73 20.03 -0.42
C CYS A 42 -6.39 21.19 0.53
N GLU A 43 -5.11 21.33 0.86
CA GLU A 43 -4.55 22.34 1.77
C GLU A 43 -5.18 22.35 3.16
N LYS A 44 -5.64 21.18 3.62
CA LYS A 44 -6.30 21.01 4.91
C LYS A 44 -6.11 19.60 5.44
N GLU A 45 -6.46 19.42 6.71
CA GLU A 45 -6.62 18.10 7.31
C GLU A 45 -7.75 17.32 6.57
N PRO A 46 -7.50 16.07 6.16
CA PRO A 46 -8.47 15.29 5.43
C PRO A 46 -9.58 14.78 6.36
N GLU A 47 -10.84 15.00 5.98
CA GLU A 47 -12.01 14.44 6.69
C GLU A 47 -11.98 12.91 6.80
N LYS A 48 -11.36 12.24 5.81
CA LYS A 48 -11.16 10.79 5.77
C LYS A 48 -9.80 10.45 5.20
N THR A 49 -9.14 9.48 5.82
CA THR A 49 -7.92 8.85 5.31
C THR A 49 -8.26 7.51 4.66
N CYS A 50 -7.45 7.08 3.69
CA CYS A 50 -7.65 5.81 3.00
C CYS A 50 -6.27 5.22 2.65
N PRO A 51 -5.89 4.06 3.23
CA PRO A 51 -4.72 3.31 2.79
C PRO A 51 -4.85 2.87 1.34
N ARG A 52 -3.78 3.00 0.56
CA ARG A 52 -3.78 2.71 -0.88
C ARG A 52 -2.53 1.95 -1.27
N TYR A 53 -2.70 0.92 -2.08
CA TYR A 53 -1.60 0.11 -2.61
C TYR A 53 -0.58 0.93 -3.42
N LYS A 54 0.69 0.63 -3.17
CA LYS A 54 1.90 1.01 -3.90
C LYS A 54 2.78 -0.25 -3.91
N LEU A 55 2.37 -1.25 -4.69
CA LEU A 55 3.07 -2.54 -4.72
C LEU A 55 4.26 -2.42 -5.64
N LYS A 56 5.46 -2.69 -5.13
CA LYS A 56 6.65 -2.86 -5.95
C LYS A 56 6.71 -4.32 -6.38
N LEU A 57 6.77 -4.53 -7.68
CA LEU A 57 6.76 -5.86 -8.30
C LEU A 57 8.09 -6.07 -8.98
N GLU A 58 8.61 -7.28 -8.90
CA GLU A 58 9.59 -7.78 -9.86
C GLU A 58 8.85 -8.51 -10.96
N ILE A 59 9.07 -8.09 -12.21
CA ILE A 59 8.47 -8.70 -13.39
C ILE A 59 9.56 -9.16 -14.35
N CYS A 60 9.30 -10.22 -15.11
CA CYS A 60 10.23 -10.69 -16.13
C CYS A 60 9.52 -11.18 -17.39
N ASP A 61 10.25 -11.12 -18.49
CA ASP A 61 9.96 -11.87 -19.70
C ASP A 61 11.17 -12.75 -20.07
N HIS A 62 11.19 -13.27 -21.29
CA HIS A 62 12.28 -14.12 -21.79
C HIS A 62 13.59 -13.36 -22.02
N THR A 63 13.59 -12.02 -21.98
CA THR A 63 14.74 -11.16 -22.26
C THR A 63 15.37 -10.61 -21.00
N ALA A 64 14.56 -10.16 -20.03
CA ALA A 64 15.05 -9.44 -18.86
C ALA A 64 14.12 -9.55 -17.65
N THR A 65 14.65 -9.14 -16.50
CA THR A 65 13.89 -8.90 -15.28
C THR A 65 14.00 -7.42 -14.92
N THR A 66 12.90 -6.81 -14.49
CA THR A 66 12.85 -5.40 -14.07
C THR A 66 11.86 -5.22 -12.92
N THR A 67 11.82 -4.01 -12.37
CA THR A 67 10.86 -3.65 -11.32
C THR A 67 9.83 -2.64 -11.83
N CYS A 68 8.60 -2.75 -11.36
CA CYS A 68 7.55 -1.77 -11.60
C CYS A 68 6.75 -1.50 -10.33
N THR A 69 5.99 -0.39 -10.31
CA THR A 69 5.09 -0.08 -9.20
C THR A 69 3.65 -0.07 -9.67
N MET A 70 2.82 -0.89 -9.02
CA MET A 70 1.39 -1.01 -9.30
C MET A 70 0.58 -0.31 -8.21
N PHE A 71 -0.33 0.58 -8.63
CA PHE A 71 -1.08 1.44 -7.74
C PHE A 71 -2.57 1.07 -7.66
N LYS A 72 -3.18 1.38 -6.51
CA LYS A 72 -4.63 1.47 -6.28
C LYS A 72 -5.44 0.32 -6.89
N THR A 73 -6.18 0.59 -7.96
CA THR A 73 -7.22 -0.28 -8.53
C THR A 73 -6.61 -1.55 -9.10
N GLU A 74 -5.52 -1.45 -9.85
CA GLU A 74 -4.89 -2.62 -10.47
C GLU A 74 -4.27 -3.54 -9.40
N ALA A 75 -3.63 -2.94 -8.39
CA ALA A 75 -3.13 -3.69 -7.24
C ALA A 75 -4.27 -4.38 -6.46
N LYS A 76 -5.40 -3.70 -6.25
CA LYS A 76 -6.58 -4.28 -5.60
C LYS A 76 -7.15 -5.46 -6.39
N LYS A 77 -7.16 -5.41 -7.73
CA LYS A 77 -7.59 -6.54 -8.57
C LYS A 77 -6.68 -7.75 -8.40
N LEU A 78 -5.37 -7.53 -8.33
CA LEU A 78 -4.39 -8.61 -8.11
C LEU A 78 -4.56 -9.26 -6.73
N ILE A 79 -4.61 -8.44 -5.67
CA ILE A 79 -4.63 -8.90 -4.28
C ILE A 79 -6.02 -9.37 -3.83
N LYS A 80 -7.09 -8.91 -4.49
CA LYS A 80 -8.50 -9.18 -4.19
C LYS A 80 -8.97 -8.73 -2.80
N GLN A 81 -8.12 -8.03 -2.05
CA GLN A 81 -8.43 -7.41 -0.77
C GLN A 81 -8.16 -5.91 -0.81
N SER A 82 -8.68 -5.16 0.16
CA SER A 82 -8.31 -3.74 0.31
C SER A 82 -7.05 -3.60 1.15
N ALA A 83 -6.24 -2.56 0.88
CA ALA A 83 -5.07 -2.28 1.72
C ALA A 83 -5.45 -2.08 3.19
N ARG A 84 -6.60 -1.43 3.45
CA ARG A 84 -7.15 -1.26 4.81
C ARG A 84 -7.38 -2.60 5.51
N PHE A 85 -8.03 -3.55 4.83
CA PHE A 85 -8.30 -4.88 5.38
C PHE A 85 -7.02 -5.63 5.77
N LEU A 86 -5.97 -5.54 4.94
CA LEU A 86 -4.70 -6.20 5.23
C LEU A 86 -3.98 -5.56 6.43
N ILE A 87 -4.00 -4.22 6.53
CA ILE A 87 -3.43 -3.50 7.69
C ILE A 87 -4.16 -3.88 8.97
N ASP A 88 -5.50 -3.83 8.96
CA ASP A 88 -6.30 -4.09 10.14
C ASP A 88 -6.09 -5.54 10.66
N ARG A 89 -5.84 -6.51 9.77
CA ARG A 89 -5.49 -7.89 10.16
C ARG A 89 -4.11 -7.97 10.81
N ASP A 90 -3.10 -7.34 10.22
CA ASP A 90 -1.74 -7.38 10.75
C ASP A 90 -1.68 -6.71 12.14
N ASP A 91 -2.48 -5.66 12.39
CA ASP A 91 -2.63 -5.04 13.72
C ASP A 91 -3.27 -6.00 14.75
N CYS A 92 -4.30 -6.78 14.35
CA CYS A 92 -4.92 -7.77 15.23
C CYS A 92 -3.93 -8.88 15.64
N ASP A 93 -3.09 -9.35 14.72
CA ASP A 93 -2.08 -10.39 15.00
C ASP A 93 -1.00 -9.89 15.97
N ILE A 94 -0.67 -8.59 15.95
CA ILE A 94 0.26 -7.96 16.90
C ILE A 94 -0.39 -7.87 18.30
N HIS A 95 -1.65 -7.46 18.39
CA HIS A 95 -2.36 -7.37 19.66
C HIS A 95 -2.52 -8.74 20.33
N GLU A 96 -2.85 -9.79 19.57
CA GLU A 96 -3.01 -11.13 20.12
C GLU A 96 -1.68 -11.74 20.59
N GLN A 97 -0.55 -11.39 19.96
CA GLN A 97 0.77 -11.79 20.44
C GLN A 97 1.18 -11.00 21.70
N ALA A 98 0.97 -9.68 21.72
CA ALA A 98 1.30 -8.83 22.86
C ALA A 98 0.55 -9.24 24.15
N GLU A 99 -0.72 -9.64 24.04
CA GLU A 99 -1.51 -10.13 25.17
C GLU A 99 -1.00 -11.48 25.74
N LYS A 100 -0.36 -12.31 24.91
CA LYS A 100 0.25 -13.57 25.36
C LYS A 100 1.56 -13.34 26.10
N PHE A 101 2.34 -12.32 25.73
CA PHE A 101 3.59 -11.95 26.41
C PHE A 101 3.37 -11.25 27.76
N GLN A 102 2.23 -10.60 27.98
CA GLN A 102 1.91 -9.94 29.25
C GLN A 102 1.37 -10.88 30.35
N LYS A 103 1.13 -12.16 30.03
CA LYS A 103 0.63 -13.17 30.98
C LYS A 103 1.70 -14.20 31.42
N ILE A 104 2.98 -13.88 31.22
CA ILE A 104 4.12 -14.67 31.72
C ILE A 104 4.71 -13.98 32.95
#